data_AF-A0A0M6WVL2-F1
#
_entry.id   AF-A0A0M6WVL2-F1
#
_cell.length_a   1.000
_cell.length_b   1.000
_cell.length_c   1.000
_cell.angle_alpha   90.00
_cell.angle_beta   90.00
_cell.angle_gamma   90.00
#
_symmetry.space_group_name_H-M   'P 1'
#
loop_
_entity.id
_entity.type
_entity.pdbx_description
1 polymer ?
#
loop_
_entity_poly.entity_id
_entity_poly.type
_entity_poly.pdbx_seq_one_letter_code
_entity_poly.pdbx_strand_id
1 'polypeptide(L)'
;MELARKDIKMTQGLAILTMVSLHLFCRLGTDVYGTPLLWLNSTTPAVYILGWLSEICIPLYSICSGYAHYKLGESGGLSKKRICNRIIKFLINFWIVCILFAVIGVVAGTDQRVPGSWKEFFGNMFFISTSYNGAWWYVDTYLILVMLSPILYKITKKVNSIGMFLFVSGFYLIKYVLNHFGYGLSSENQISDWMIMQYNNLTGSVLTCYIFGMLCAKMQLFTKVKESSFIQKGKNPVVLLVMLTISIITYCLQKALIMPFYGLAVFVLFNLWEKGK
;
A
#
# COMPACT_ATOMS: atom_id res chain seq x y z
N MET A 1 -24.24 4.90 4.08
CA MET A 1 -23.83 4.94 2.66
C MET A 1 -22.39 4.45 2.56
N GLU A 2 -22.17 3.43 1.74
CA GLU A 2 -20.85 2.87 1.43
C GLU A 2 -19.99 3.80 0.57
N LEU A 3 -18.69 3.51 0.47
CA LEU A 3 -17.75 4.35 -0.26
C LEU A 3 -18.06 4.35 -1.76
N ALA A 4 -18.15 5.56 -2.33
CA ALA A 4 -18.24 5.75 -3.75
C ALA A 4 -16.85 5.67 -4.41
N ARG A 5 -16.82 5.58 -5.74
CA ARG A 5 -15.57 5.60 -6.52
C ARG A 5 -14.75 6.87 -6.26
N LYS A 6 -15.40 8.01 -5.97
CA LYS A 6 -14.72 9.27 -5.60
C LYS A 6 -13.93 9.11 -4.31
N ASP A 7 -14.49 8.47 -3.29
CA ASP A 7 -13.84 8.30 -1.98
C ASP A 7 -12.60 7.42 -2.07
N ILE A 8 -12.70 6.32 -2.84
CA ILE A 8 -11.55 5.44 -3.12
C ILE A 8 -10.45 6.20 -3.86
N LYS A 9 -10.80 7.01 -4.86
CA LYS A 9 -9.81 7.86 -5.57
C LYS A 9 -9.13 8.86 -4.65
N MET A 10 -9.87 9.49 -3.73
CA MET A 10 -9.28 10.40 -2.74
C MET A 10 -8.30 9.67 -1.82
N THR A 11 -8.64 8.45 -1.40
CA THR A 11 -7.76 7.64 -0.55
C THR A 11 -6.52 7.15 -1.31
N GLN A 12 -6.65 6.85 -2.60
CA GLN A 12 -5.49 6.60 -3.47
C GLN A 12 -4.61 7.85 -3.63
N GLY A 13 -5.21 9.04 -3.68
CA GLY A 13 -4.46 10.31 -3.63
C GLY A 13 -3.68 10.47 -2.33
N LEU A 14 -4.30 10.15 -1.19
CA LEU A 14 -3.61 10.10 0.10
C LEU A 14 -2.44 9.10 0.07
N ALA A 15 -2.62 7.92 -0.52
CA ALA A 15 -1.55 6.93 -0.66
C ALA A 15 -0.36 7.44 -1.50
N ILE A 16 -0.60 8.27 -2.54
CA ILE A 16 0.47 8.94 -3.30
C ILE A 16 1.21 9.93 -2.39
N LEU A 17 0.48 10.75 -1.63
CA LEU A 17 1.08 11.74 -0.74
C LEU A 17 1.94 11.06 0.34
N THR A 18 1.47 9.95 0.91
CA THR A 18 2.28 9.17 1.86
C THR A 18 3.48 8.50 1.17
N MET A 19 3.33 7.98 -0.05
CA MET A 19 4.47 7.43 -0.81
C MET A 19 5.58 8.48 -1.01
N VAL A 20 5.22 9.68 -1.45
CA VAL A 20 6.20 10.78 -1.65
C VAL A 20 6.81 11.20 -0.31
N SER A 21 5.99 11.36 0.72
CA SER A 21 6.44 11.78 2.06
C SER A 21 7.40 10.76 2.69
N LEU A 22 7.14 9.46 2.50
CA LEU A 22 8.02 8.38 2.94
C LEU A 22 9.41 8.52 2.30
N HIS A 23 9.48 8.59 0.97
CA HIS A 23 10.76 8.59 0.25
C HIS A 23 11.57 9.87 0.41
N LEU A 24 10.91 11.01 0.68
CA LEU A 24 11.57 12.29 0.96
C LEU A 24 12.05 12.41 2.41
N PHE A 25 11.22 12.00 3.38
CA PHE A 25 11.43 12.40 4.79
C PHE A 25 11.83 11.26 5.71
N CYS A 26 11.68 9.98 5.32
CA CYS A 26 12.12 8.85 6.14
C CYS A 26 13.63 8.62 5.97
N ARG A 27 14.41 9.61 6.45
CA ARG A 27 15.87 9.66 6.36
C ARG A 27 16.45 10.04 7.73
N LEU A 28 17.60 9.49 8.06
CA LEU A 28 18.31 9.71 9.32
C LEU A 28 19.78 10.02 9.05
N GLY A 29 20.43 10.72 9.99
CA GLY A 29 21.86 11.01 9.96
C GLY A 29 22.29 11.74 8.69
N THR A 30 23.32 11.22 8.03
CA THR A 30 23.92 11.79 6.81
C THR A 30 23.03 11.69 5.57
N ASP A 31 21.99 10.85 5.60
CA ASP A 31 21.09 10.64 4.46
C ASP A 31 19.95 11.66 4.39
N VAL A 32 19.88 12.58 5.34
CA VAL A 32 18.87 13.63 5.41
C VAL A 32 19.07 14.63 4.29
N TYR A 33 18.03 14.89 3.51
CA TYR A 33 18.07 15.91 2.47
C TYR A 33 18.03 17.33 3.07
N GLY A 34 18.96 18.17 2.62
CA GLY A 34 19.05 19.56 3.05
C GLY A 34 19.32 19.71 4.54
N THR A 35 18.96 20.88 5.10
CA THR A 35 19.13 21.21 6.53
C THR A 35 17.76 21.44 7.18
N PRO A 36 17.14 20.42 7.78
CA PRO A 36 15.90 20.56 8.53
C PRO A 36 16.01 21.63 9.61
N LEU A 37 14.93 22.41 9.78
CA LEU A 37 14.84 23.48 10.79
C LEU A 37 14.78 22.92 12.22
N LEU A 38 14.19 21.74 12.40
CA LEU A 38 13.94 21.14 13.71
C LEU A 38 14.51 19.72 13.75
N TRP A 39 15.34 19.49 14.78
CA TRP A 39 15.97 18.21 15.07
C TRP A 39 15.49 17.70 16.42
N LEU A 40 15.11 16.42 16.49
CA LEU A 40 14.71 15.77 17.74
C LEU A 40 15.94 15.35 18.55
N ASN A 41 17.02 15.00 17.84
CA ASN A 41 18.34 14.66 18.38
C ASN A 41 19.39 14.89 17.28
N SER A 42 20.65 14.52 17.53
CA SER A 42 21.78 14.74 16.61
C SER A 42 21.64 14.08 15.23
N THR A 43 20.76 13.09 15.07
CA THR A 43 20.63 12.31 13.81
C THR A 43 19.20 12.26 13.27
N THR A 44 18.20 12.70 14.02
CA THR A 44 16.78 12.53 13.67
C THR A 44 16.10 13.88 13.49
N PRO A 45 15.76 14.27 12.25
CA PRO A 45 15.01 15.50 12.03
C PRO A 45 13.54 15.30 12.40
N ALA A 46 12.85 16.34 12.87
CA ALA A 46 11.44 16.23 13.27
C ALA A 46 10.52 15.78 12.11
N VAL A 47 10.89 16.12 10.87
CA VAL A 47 10.16 15.69 9.65
C VAL A 47 10.24 14.16 9.43
N TYR A 48 11.17 13.46 10.07
CA TYR A 48 11.24 11.99 10.05
C TYR A 48 9.95 11.34 10.55
N ILE A 49 9.27 11.94 11.53
CA ILE A 49 7.99 11.45 12.06
C ILE A 49 6.96 11.32 10.93
N LEU A 50 6.89 12.33 10.05
CA LEU A 50 6.00 12.31 8.89
C LEU A 50 6.41 11.21 7.90
N GLY A 51 7.71 11.06 7.63
CA GLY A 51 8.24 10.02 6.75
C GLY A 51 7.88 8.62 7.25
N TRP A 52 8.14 8.34 8.52
CA TRP A 52 7.89 7.04 9.15
C TRP A 52 6.40 6.70 9.20
N LEU A 53 5.54 7.64 9.58
CA LEU A 53 4.08 7.43 9.55
C LEU A 53 3.54 7.23 8.12
N SER A 54 4.29 7.65 7.11
CA SER A 54 3.91 7.53 5.71
C SER A 54 4.23 6.17 5.08
N GLU A 55 4.81 5.23 5.85
CA GLU A 55 5.01 3.82 5.45
C GLU A 55 3.71 3.08 5.09
N ILE A 56 2.54 3.68 5.35
CA ILE A 56 1.23 3.14 5.02
C ILE A 56 0.80 3.29 3.56
N CYS A 57 1.63 3.86 2.67
CA CYS A 57 1.27 4.03 1.24
C CYS A 57 0.82 2.70 0.59
N ILE A 58 1.59 1.62 0.78
CA ILE A 58 1.30 0.30 0.24
C ILE A 58 0.07 -0.36 0.92
N PRO A 59 -0.04 -0.35 2.26
CA PRO A 59 -1.29 -0.70 2.94
C PRO A 59 -2.52 -0.01 2.38
N LEU A 60 -2.50 1.32 2.20
CA LEU A 60 -3.62 2.10 1.68
C LEU A 60 -3.98 1.70 0.24
N TYR A 61 -3.00 1.55 -0.66
CA TYR A 61 -3.25 1.06 -2.03
C TYR A 61 -3.86 -0.33 -2.05
N SER A 62 -3.37 -1.22 -1.18
CA SER A 62 -3.83 -2.60 -1.09
C SER A 62 -5.27 -2.65 -0.58
N ILE A 63 -5.60 -1.90 0.48
CA ILE A 63 -6.97 -1.79 1.02
C ILE A 63 -7.92 -1.22 -0.03
N CYS A 64 -7.54 -0.13 -0.71
CA CYS A 64 -8.35 0.47 -1.78
C CYS A 64 -8.66 -0.54 -2.89
N SER A 65 -7.63 -1.29 -3.32
CA SER A 65 -7.74 -2.30 -4.36
C SER A 65 -8.66 -3.46 -3.94
N GLY A 66 -8.50 -3.94 -2.71
CA GLY A 66 -9.35 -4.98 -2.13
C GLY A 66 -10.81 -4.56 -2.04
N TYR A 67 -11.08 -3.36 -1.54
CA TYR A 67 -12.44 -2.80 -1.46
C TYR A 67 -13.09 -2.74 -2.85
N ALA A 68 -12.38 -2.16 -3.83
CA ALA A 68 -12.88 -2.00 -5.19
C ALA A 68 -13.11 -3.35 -5.90
N HIS A 69 -12.21 -4.33 -5.71
CA HIS A 69 -12.36 -5.67 -6.30
C HIS A 69 -13.48 -6.48 -5.66
N TYR A 70 -13.73 -6.32 -4.35
CA TYR A 70 -14.89 -6.95 -3.73
C TYR A 70 -16.19 -6.43 -4.33
N LYS A 71 -16.37 -5.11 -4.40
CA LYS A 71 -17.54 -4.48 -5.04
C LYS A 71 -17.70 -4.88 -6.50
N LEU A 72 -16.60 -4.99 -7.23
CA LEU A 72 -16.65 -5.49 -8.59
C LEU A 72 -17.11 -6.94 -8.66
N GLY A 73 -16.64 -7.79 -7.76
CA GLY A 73 -17.07 -9.17 -7.64
C GLY A 73 -18.57 -9.30 -7.37
N GLU A 74 -19.14 -8.41 -6.56
CA GLU A 74 -20.60 -8.34 -6.32
C GLU A 74 -21.35 -8.04 -7.62
N SER A 75 -20.84 -7.10 -8.43
CA SER A 75 -21.42 -6.74 -9.74
C SER A 75 -21.11 -7.72 -10.89
N GLY A 76 -20.47 -8.88 -10.62
CA GLY A 76 -20.06 -9.84 -11.65
C GLY A 76 -18.95 -9.36 -12.58
N GLY A 77 -18.20 -8.32 -12.20
CA GLY A 77 -17.19 -7.67 -13.05
C GLY A 77 -15.79 -8.29 -13.06
N LEU A 78 -15.58 -9.41 -12.35
CA LEU A 78 -14.30 -10.13 -12.24
C LEU A 78 -14.13 -11.22 -13.33
N SER A 79 -14.58 -10.95 -14.57
CA SER A 79 -14.36 -11.87 -15.69
C SER A 79 -12.92 -11.78 -16.21
N LYS A 80 -12.38 -12.89 -16.75
CA LYS A 80 -11.01 -12.95 -17.30
C LYS A 80 -10.73 -11.82 -18.29
N LYS A 81 -11.67 -11.55 -19.21
CA LYS A 81 -11.58 -10.47 -20.21
C LYS A 81 -11.46 -9.09 -19.56
N ARG A 82 -12.29 -8.79 -18.54
CA ARG A 82 -12.25 -7.49 -17.84
C ARG A 82 -10.97 -7.30 -17.04
N ILE A 83 -10.45 -8.38 -16.44
CA ILE A 83 -9.18 -8.36 -15.70
C ILE A 83 -8.02 -8.10 -16.65
N CYS A 84 -7.95 -8.83 -17.77
CA CYS A 84 -6.92 -8.60 -18.79
C CYS A 84 -6.93 -7.15 -19.30
N ASN A 85 -8.11 -6.61 -19.64
CA ASN A 85 -8.23 -5.22 -20.08
C ASN A 85 -7.75 -4.21 -19.02
N ARG A 86 -7.92 -4.51 -17.73
CA ARG A 86 -7.44 -3.65 -16.63
C ARG A 86 -5.93 -3.71 -16.49
N ILE A 87 -5.35 -4.90 -16.59
CA ILE A 87 -3.91 -5.10 -16.57
C ILE A 87 -3.27 -4.33 -17.72
N ILE A 88 -3.77 -4.50 -18.94
CA ILE A 88 -3.27 -3.77 -20.13
C ILE A 88 -3.36 -2.26 -19.92
N LYS A 89 -4.52 -1.74 -19.48
CA LYS A 89 -4.69 -0.30 -19.25
C LYS A 89 -3.74 0.23 -18.16
N PHE A 90 -3.52 -0.54 -17.11
CA PHE A 90 -2.59 -0.17 -16.04
C PHE A 90 -1.15 -0.17 -16.56
N LEU A 91 -0.73 -1.19 -17.30
CA LEU A 91 0.60 -1.28 -17.90
C LEU A 91 0.87 -0.15 -18.87
N ILE A 92 -0.08 0.21 -19.73
CA ILE A 92 0.06 1.37 -20.64
C ILE A 92 0.34 2.65 -19.85
N ASN A 93 -0.47 2.92 -18.81
CA ASN A 93 -0.28 4.11 -17.98
C ASN A 93 1.07 4.08 -17.24
N PHE A 94 1.47 2.92 -16.73
CA PHE A 94 2.77 2.72 -16.08
C PHE A 94 3.92 3.03 -17.05
N TRP A 95 3.90 2.48 -18.26
CA TRP A 95 4.93 2.73 -19.27
C TRP A 95 5.02 4.19 -19.69
N ILE A 96 3.89 4.89 -19.83
CA ILE A 96 3.90 6.34 -20.10
C ILE A 96 4.67 7.08 -18.99
N VAL A 97 4.42 6.74 -17.74
CA VAL A 97 5.10 7.35 -16.59
C VAL A 97 6.59 6.98 -16.58
N CYS A 98 6.95 5.72 -16.86
CA CYS A 98 8.35 5.28 -16.95
C CYS A 98 9.12 6.04 -18.03
N ILE A 99 8.55 6.18 -19.23
CA ILE A 99 9.17 6.92 -20.33
C ILE A 99 9.33 8.39 -19.96
N LEU A 100 8.32 9.00 -19.33
CA LEU A 100 8.40 10.39 -18.89
C LEU A 100 9.55 10.61 -17.89
N PHE A 101 9.66 9.75 -16.87
CA PHE A 101 10.75 9.85 -15.90
C PHE A 101 12.12 9.54 -16.51
N ALA A 102 12.20 8.62 -17.47
CA ALA A 102 13.42 8.36 -18.22
C ALA A 102 13.89 9.61 -18.99
N VAL A 103 12.99 10.27 -19.72
CA VAL A 103 13.30 11.51 -20.45
C VAL A 103 13.76 12.61 -19.50
N ILE A 104 13.07 12.80 -18.37
CA ILE A 104 13.46 13.80 -17.37
C ILE A 104 14.85 13.48 -16.80
N GLY A 105 15.14 12.22 -16.48
CA GLY A 105 16.43 11.79 -15.95
C GLY A 105 17.60 12.06 -16.90
N VAL A 106 17.38 11.84 -18.21
CA VAL A 106 18.36 12.16 -19.27
C VAL A 106 18.56 13.68 -19.39
N VAL A 107 17.48 14.46 -19.44
CA VAL A 107 17.55 15.93 -19.58
C VAL A 107 18.20 16.58 -18.36
N ALA A 108 17.91 16.09 -17.16
CA ALA A 108 18.47 16.61 -15.92
C ALA A 108 19.95 16.21 -15.72
N GLY A 109 20.50 15.31 -16.55
CA GLY A 109 21.87 14.81 -16.41
C GLY A 109 22.11 14.01 -15.13
N THR A 110 21.04 13.61 -14.44
CA THR A 110 21.09 12.99 -13.11
C THR A 110 21.25 11.47 -13.16
N ASP A 111 20.97 10.83 -14.31
CA ASP A 111 20.95 9.37 -14.39
C ASP A 111 21.61 8.81 -15.65
N GLN A 112 22.71 8.07 -15.48
CA GLN A 112 23.34 7.26 -16.52
C GLN A 112 22.76 5.83 -16.59
N ARG A 113 21.82 5.46 -15.70
CA ARG A 113 21.30 4.08 -15.60
C ARG A 113 20.16 3.75 -16.55
N VAL A 114 19.54 4.77 -17.17
CA VAL A 114 18.39 4.59 -18.07
C VAL A 114 18.78 5.05 -19.48
N PRO A 115 18.64 4.21 -20.53
CA PRO A 115 18.03 2.88 -20.53
C PRO A 115 18.99 1.74 -20.10
N GLY A 116 20.26 2.05 -19.77
CA GLY A 116 21.24 1.02 -19.45
C GLY A 116 21.48 0.07 -20.63
N SER A 117 21.60 -1.23 -20.37
CA SER A 117 21.75 -2.28 -21.38
C SER A 117 20.42 -2.84 -21.89
N TRP A 118 20.40 -3.47 -23.07
CA TRP A 118 19.22 -4.20 -23.58
C TRP A 118 18.71 -5.25 -22.58
N LYS A 119 19.61 -5.91 -21.85
CA LYS A 119 19.27 -6.87 -20.80
C LYS A 119 18.50 -6.21 -19.66
N GLU A 120 18.93 -5.03 -19.22
CA GLU A 120 18.23 -4.25 -18.18
C GLU A 120 16.91 -3.71 -18.70
N PHE A 121 16.85 -3.26 -19.95
CA PHE A 121 15.60 -2.83 -20.58
C PHE A 121 14.56 -3.94 -20.61
N PHE A 122 14.89 -5.11 -21.16
CA PHE A 122 13.96 -6.25 -21.17
C PHE A 122 13.69 -6.78 -19.76
N GLY A 123 14.69 -6.73 -18.87
CA GLY A 123 14.55 -7.12 -17.46
C GLY A 123 13.52 -6.24 -16.72
N ASN A 124 13.59 -4.92 -16.86
CA ASN A 124 12.58 -4.01 -16.31
C ASN A 124 11.26 -4.10 -17.07
N MET A 125 11.30 -4.42 -18.38
CA MET A 125 10.08 -4.54 -19.18
C MET A 125 9.19 -5.69 -18.80
N PHE A 126 9.80 -6.83 -18.48
CA PHE A 126 9.12 -8.01 -17.97
C PHE A 126 9.09 -8.08 -16.44
N PHE A 127 9.51 -7.00 -15.76
CA PHE A 127 9.55 -6.90 -14.29
C PHE A 127 10.41 -7.96 -13.58
N ILE A 128 11.40 -8.48 -14.28
CA ILE A 128 12.42 -9.40 -13.76
C ILE A 128 13.49 -8.61 -12.98
N SER A 129 13.66 -7.33 -13.30
CA SER A 129 14.57 -6.41 -12.62
C SER A 129 13.84 -5.12 -12.26
N THR A 130 14.21 -4.53 -11.12
CA THR A 130 13.78 -3.19 -10.68
C THR A 130 14.93 -2.17 -10.78
N SER A 131 15.91 -2.40 -11.66
CA SER A 131 17.12 -1.58 -11.74
C SER A 131 16.84 -0.13 -12.15
N TYR A 132 15.75 0.15 -12.86
CA TYR A 132 15.35 1.51 -13.19
C TYR A 132 14.82 2.29 -11.98
N ASN A 133 14.10 1.60 -11.08
CA ASN A 133 13.65 2.20 -9.83
C ASN A 133 13.27 1.10 -8.82
N GLY A 134 14.03 1.02 -7.72
CA GLY A 134 13.79 0.05 -6.65
C GLY A 134 12.42 0.18 -6.00
N ALA A 135 11.76 1.34 -6.07
CA ALA A 135 10.42 1.55 -5.52
C ALA A 135 9.29 0.95 -6.39
N TRP A 136 9.59 0.43 -7.59
CA TRP A 136 8.59 -0.13 -8.50
C TRP A 136 8.18 -1.57 -8.21
N TRP A 137 8.80 -2.24 -7.23
CA TRP A 137 8.48 -3.63 -6.88
C TRP A 137 6.98 -3.89 -6.62
N TYR A 138 6.24 -2.87 -6.15
CA TYR A 138 4.81 -3.02 -5.86
C TYR A 138 3.96 -3.26 -7.12
N VAL A 139 4.44 -2.84 -8.29
CA VAL A 139 3.75 -3.03 -9.58
C VAL A 139 3.51 -4.53 -9.82
N ASP A 140 4.51 -5.36 -9.61
CA ASP A 140 4.45 -6.82 -9.81
C ASP A 140 3.49 -7.46 -8.84
N THR A 141 3.62 -7.08 -7.57
CA THR A 141 2.75 -7.57 -6.51
C THR A 141 1.30 -7.19 -6.79
N TYR A 142 1.04 -5.99 -7.31
CA TYR A 142 -0.29 -5.56 -7.71
C TYR A 142 -0.82 -6.35 -8.91
N LEU A 143 -0.01 -6.63 -9.94
CA LEU A 143 -0.42 -7.47 -11.06
C LEU A 143 -0.85 -8.86 -10.60
N ILE A 144 -0.05 -9.48 -9.71
CA ILE A 144 -0.38 -10.77 -9.09
C ILE A 144 -1.70 -10.67 -8.32
N LEU A 145 -1.90 -9.61 -7.52
CA LEU A 145 -3.16 -9.39 -6.79
C LEU A 145 -4.37 -9.25 -7.72
N VAL A 146 -4.23 -8.51 -8.83
CA VAL A 146 -5.31 -8.33 -9.82
C VAL A 146 -5.68 -9.67 -10.45
N MET A 147 -4.70 -10.51 -10.77
CA MET A 147 -4.94 -11.86 -11.28
C MET A 147 -5.59 -12.78 -10.24
N LEU A 148 -5.18 -12.69 -8.97
CA LEU A 148 -5.74 -13.46 -7.86
C LEU A 148 -7.11 -12.95 -7.39
N SER A 149 -7.51 -11.73 -7.78
CA SER A 149 -8.73 -11.07 -7.30
C SER A 149 -10.03 -11.90 -7.41
N PRO A 150 -10.28 -12.72 -8.45
CA PRO A 150 -11.48 -13.56 -8.53
C PRO A 150 -11.49 -14.68 -7.49
N ILE A 151 -10.33 -15.26 -7.22
CA ILE A 151 -10.16 -16.34 -6.24
C ILE A 151 -10.34 -15.77 -4.84
N LEU A 152 -9.63 -14.68 -4.54
CA LEU A 152 -9.72 -13.99 -3.25
C LEU A 152 -11.15 -13.53 -2.97
N TYR A 153 -11.84 -12.93 -3.94
CA TYR A 153 -13.26 -12.55 -3.80
C TYR A 153 -14.15 -13.76 -3.43
N LYS A 154 -14.01 -14.90 -4.13
CA LYS A 154 -14.80 -16.10 -3.85
C LYS A 154 -14.55 -16.64 -2.44
N ILE A 155 -13.29 -16.64 -1.98
CA ILE A 155 -12.91 -17.07 -0.63
C ILE A 155 -13.52 -16.11 0.39
N THR A 156 -13.24 -14.80 0.27
CA THR A 156 -13.72 -13.79 1.22
C THR A 156 -15.25 -13.72 1.26
N LYS A 157 -15.95 -13.99 0.16
CA LYS A 157 -17.42 -14.07 0.15
C LYS A 157 -17.94 -15.23 1.02
N LYS A 158 -17.33 -16.42 0.93
CA LYS A 158 -17.76 -17.64 1.63
C LYS A 158 -17.37 -17.66 3.12
N VAL A 159 -16.15 -17.24 3.45
CA VAL A 159 -15.60 -17.36 4.81
C VAL A 159 -16.19 -16.29 5.74
N ASN A 160 -16.39 -16.61 7.02
CA ASN A 160 -16.83 -15.63 8.03
C ASN A 160 -15.86 -14.43 8.09
N SER A 161 -16.40 -13.21 8.16
CA SER A 161 -15.59 -11.99 8.10
C SER A 161 -14.59 -11.84 9.25
N ILE A 162 -14.99 -12.19 10.48
CA ILE A 162 -14.14 -12.13 11.67
C ILE A 162 -13.08 -13.22 11.59
N GLY A 163 -13.48 -14.45 11.24
CA GLY A 163 -12.54 -15.56 11.06
C GLY A 163 -11.47 -15.25 9.99
N MET A 164 -11.87 -14.66 8.86
CA MET A 164 -10.95 -14.23 7.81
C MET A 164 -10.00 -13.13 8.31
N PHE A 165 -10.51 -12.15 9.05
CA PHE A 165 -9.70 -11.07 9.63
C PHE A 165 -8.63 -11.61 10.57
N LEU A 166 -9.01 -12.50 11.50
CA LEU A 166 -8.09 -13.12 12.45
C LEU A 166 -7.06 -13.99 11.73
N PHE A 167 -7.49 -14.77 10.72
CA PHE A 167 -6.59 -15.62 9.95
C PHE A 167 -5.49 -14.82 9.23
N VAL A 168 -5.85 -13.78 8.47
CA VAL A 168 -4.86 -12.99 7.72
C VAL A 168 -3.97 -12.14 8.62
N SER A 169 -4.51 -11.67 9.76
CA SER A 169 -3.73 -10.95 10.76
C SER A 169 -2.74 -11.88 11.46
N GLY A 170 -3.19 -13.07 11.87
CA GLY A 170 -2.35 -14.10 12.48
C GLY A 170 -1.26 -14.60 11.53
N PHE A 171 -1.60 -14.84 10.26
CA PHE A 171 -0.61 -15.21 9.24
C PHE A 171 0.47 -14.13 9.06
N TYR A 172 0.08 -12.85 8.98
CA TYR A 172 1.03 -11.74 8.91
C TYR A 172 1.92 -11.66 10.17
N LEU A 173 1.34 -11.82 11.37
CA LEU A 173 2.07 -11.80 12.64
C LEU A 173 3.10 -12.92 12.72
N ILE A 174 2.69 -14.15 12.42
CA ILE A 174 3.59 -15.31 12.42
C ILE A 174 4.74 -15.07 11.45
N LYS A 175 4.45 -14.60 10.24
CA LYS A 175 5.49 -14.33 9.24
C LYS A 175 6.44 -13.22 9.69
N TYR A 176 5.92 -12.13 10.27
CA TYR A 176 6.76 -11.06 10.81
C TYR A 176 7.71 -11.59 11.88
N VAL A 177 7.22 -12.44 12.78
CA VAL A 177 8.03 -13.07 13.84
C VAL A 177 9.08 -14.00 13.25
N LEU A 178 8.72 -14.87 12.30
CA LEU A 178 9.66 -15.76 11.62
C LEU A 178 10.79 -14.99 10.92
N ASN A 179 10.45 -13.91 10.22
CA ASN A 179 11.43 -13.04 9.57
C ASN A 179 12.33 -12.34 10.59
N HIS A 180 11.78 -11.91 11.73
CA HIS A 180 12.56 -11.28 12.80
C HIS A 180 13.59 -12.24 13.42
N PHE A 181 13.26 -13.53 13.51
CA PHE A 181 14.18 -14.58 13.98
C PHE A 181 15.11 -15.13 12.89
N GLY A 182 15.10 -14.56 11.68
CA GLY A 182 16.01 -14.97 10.61
C GLY A 182 15.58 -16.22 9.84
N TYR A 183 14.37 -16.75 10.05
CA TYR A 183 13.82 -17.87 9.28
C TYR A 183 13.26 -17.44 7.91
N GLY A 184 13.85 -16.39 7.32
CA GLY A 184 13.49 -15.95 5.99
C GLY A 184 13.97 -16.94 4.93
N LEU A 185 13.14 -17.18 3.91
CA LEU A 185 13.57 -17.89 2.72
C LEU A 185 14.63 -17.05 1.99
N SER A 186 15.72 -17.68 1.58
CA SER A 186 16.74 -17.07 0.71
C SER A 186 17.23 -18.10 -0.30
N SER A 187 17.70 -17.65 -1.45
CA SER A 187 18.24 -18.52 -2.50
C SER A 187 19.35 -17.82 -3.27
N GLU A 188 20.37 -18.57 -3.66
CA GLU A 188 21.49 -18.04 -4.47
C GLU A 188 21.16 -17.96 -5.96
N ASN A 189 20.15 -18.73 -6.43
CA ASN A 189 19.72 -18.68 -7.82
C ASN A 189 18.79 -17.49 -8.06
N GLN A 190 19.12 -16.66 -9.06
CA GLN A 190 18.42 -15.43 -9.39
C GLN A 190 16.90 -15.60 -9.57
N ILE A 191 16.46 -16.70 -10.19
CA ILE A 191 15.03 -16.93 -10.46
C ILE A 191 14.28 -17.28 -9.17
N SER A 192 14.86 -18.15 -8.34
CA SER A 192 14.26 -18.53 -7.06
C SER A 192 14.29 -17.37 -6.07
N ASP A 193 15.35 -16.56 -6.05
CA ASP A 193 15.42 -15.34 -5.24
C ASP A 193 14.32 -14.34 -5.62
N TRP A 194 14.15 -14.09 -6.93
CA TRP A 194 13.05 -13.25 -7.41
C TRP A 194 11.67 -13.80 -7.01
N MET A 195 11.44 -15.11 -7.13
CA MET A 195 10.18 -15.73 -6.69
C MET A 195 9.95 -15.59 -5.18
N ILE A 196 11.00 -15.78 -4.38
CA ILE A 196 10.97 -15.61 -2.92
C ILE A 196 10.66 -14.15 -2.57
N MET A 197 11.27 -13.18 -3.26
CA MET A 197 11.01 -11.76 -3.08
C MET A 197 9.54 -11.44 -3.38
N GLN A 198 8.99 -11.90 -4.51
CA GLN A 198 7.58 -11.65 -4.86
C GLN A 198 6.62 -12.32 -3.87
N TYR A 199 6.93 -13.55 -3.45
CA TYR A 199 6.20 -14.21 -2.36
C TYR A 199 6.24 -13.37 -1.10
N ASN A 200 7.42 -12.87 -0.71
CA ASN A 200 7.62 -12.09 0.49
C ASN A 200 6.86 -10.75 0.46
N ASN A 201 6.89 -10.07 -0.67
CA ASN A 201 6.18 -8.83 -0.93
C ASN A 201 4.66 -9.02 -0.86
N LEU A 202 4.14 -10.05 -1.53
CA LEU A 202 2.71 -10.37 -1.55
C LEU A 202 2.19 -10.76 -0.16
N THR A 203 2.87 -11.70 0.49
CA THR A 203 2.46 -12.26 1.79
C THR A 203 2.92 -11.41 2.98
N GLY A 204 3.57 -10.27 2.73
CA GLY A 204 3.85 -9.24 3.73
C GLY A 204 2.57 -8.49 4.12
N SER A 205 2.64 -7.17 4.20
CA SER A 205 1.47 -6.34 4.52
C SER A 205 0.41 -6.33 3.40
N VAL A 206 0.81 -6.60 2.16
CA VAL A 206 0.00 -6.39 0.95
C VAL A 206 -1.26 -7.24 0.92
N LEU A 207 -1.14 -8.58 0.99
CA LEU A 207 -2.30 -9.48 0.95
C LEU A 207 -3.24 -9.25 2.15
N THR A 208 -2.68 -9.05 3.34
CA THR A 208 -3.44 -8.77 4.56
C THR A 208 -4.27 -7.49 4.43
N CYS A 209 -3.64 -6.40 4.00
CA CYS A 209 -4.31 -5.12 3.76
C CYS A 209 -5.34 -5.21 2.64
N TYR A 210 -5.04 -5.95 1.57
CA TYR A 210 -5.98 -6.20 0.49
C TYR A 210 -7.24 -6.93 0.98
N ILE A 211 -7.09 -7.95 1.82
CA ILE A 211 -8.22 -8.67 2.41
C ILE A 211 -8.98 -7.77 3.41
N PHE A 212 -8.30 -6.92 4.18
CA PHE A 212 -8.97 -5.92 5.01
C PHE A 212 -9.90 -5.01 4.20
N GLY A 213 -9.46 -4.55 3.02
CA GLY A 213 -10.30 -3.80 2.10
C GLY A 213 -11.53 -4.58 1.63
N MET A 214 -11.36 -5.85 1.26
CA MET A 214 -12.47 -6.72 0.89
C MET A 214 -13.47 -6.91 2.05
N LEU A 215 -12.97 -7.09 3.27
CA LEU A 215 -13.79 -7.26 4.47
C LEU A 215 -14.56 -5.98 4.81
N CYS A 216 -13.94 -4.80 4.66
CA CYS A 216 -14.63 -3.53 4.83
C CYS A 216 -15.84 -3.41 3.89
N ALA A 217 -15.66 -3.81 2.62
CA ALA A 217 -16.75 -3.82 1.63
C ALA A 217 -17.82 -4.87 1.93
N LYS A 218 -17.40 -6.09 2.33
CA LYS A 218 -18.28 -7.20 2.70
C LYS A 218 -19.18 -6.86 3.88
N MET A 219 -18.59 -6.28 4.92
CA MET A 219 -19.30 -5.99 6.17
C MET A 219 -20.17 -4.73 6.11
N GLN A 220 -20.11 -3.99 5.00
CA GLN A 220 -20.69 -2.65 4.87
C GLN A 220 -20.27 -1.76 6.06
N LEU A 221 -18.97 -1.75 6.33
CA LEU A 221 -18.38 -1.19 7.54
C LEU A 221 -18.79 0.28 7.72
N PHE A 222 -18.75 1.07 6.65
CA PHE A 222 -19.03 2.50 6.72
C PHE A 222 -20.49 2.80 7.00
N THR A 223 -21.41 1.97 6.50
CA THR A 223 -22.83 2.10 6.83
C THR A 223 -23.07 1.79 8.30
N LYS A 224 -22.55 0.68 8.82
CA LYS A 224 -22.68 0.30 10.25
C LYS A 224 -22.06 1.32 11.20
N VAL A 225 -20.87 1.83 10.85
CA VAL A 225 -20.16 2.78 11.71
C VAL A 225 -20.88 4.14 11.75
N LYS A 226 -21.45 4.58 10.62
CA LYS A 226 -22.25 5.83 10.55
C LYS A 226 -23.60 5.71 11.25
N GLU A 227 -24.18 4.52 11.31
CA GLU A 227 -25.41 4.26 12.08
C GLU A 227 -25.13 4.20 13.58
N SER A 228 -23.89 3.87 13.99
CA SER A 228 -23.48 3.95 15.38
C SER A 228 -23.30 5.41 15.80
N SER A 229 -23.95 5.80 16.90
CA SER A 229 -24.09 7.18 17.38
C SER A 229 -22.78 7.90 17.72
N PHE A 230 -21.65 7.18 17.79
CA PHE A 230 -20.33 7.72 18.14
C PHE A 230 -19.78 8.68 17.07
N ILE A 231 -20.11 8.46 15.78
CA ILE A 231 -19.56 9.25 14.67
C ILE A 231 -20.59 10.17 14.02
N GLN A 232 -21.89 9.86 14.14
CA GLN A 232 -22.97 10.79 13.77
C GLN A 232 -22.91 12.13 14.52
N LYS A 233 -22.34 12.15 15.73
CA LYS A 233 -22.15 13.36 16.55
C LYS A 233 -20.74 13.96 16.47
N GLY A 234 -19.78 13.23 15.89
CA GLY A 234 -18.39 13.65 15.78
C GLY A 234 -18.20 14.55 14.58
N LYS A 235 -18.40 15.87 14.76
CA LYS A 235 -17.90 16.89 13.84
C LYS A 235 -16.44 16.56 13.47
N ASN A 236 -16.01 16.84 12.24
CA ASN A 236 -14.63 16.68 11.72
C ASN A 236 -13.46 16.74 12.76
N PRO A 237 -13.45 17.63 13.78
CA PRO A 237 -12.45 17.60 14.85
C PRO A 237 -12.30 16.28 15.65
N VAL A 238 -13.36 15.49 15.86
CA VAL A 238 -13.24 14.23 16.63
C VAL A 238 -12.48 13.17 15.84
N VAL A 239 -12.80 13.04 14.54
CA VAL A 239 -12.09 12.13 13.63
C VAL A 239 -10.62 12.53 13.53
N LEU A 240 -10.31 13.84 13.45
CA LEU A 240 -8.95 14.37 13.54
C LEU A 240 -8.23 13.93 14.79
N LEU A 241 -8.85 14.15 15.96
CA LEU A 241 -8.22 13.89 17.24
C LEU A 241 -7.89 12.39 17.38
N VAL A 242 -8.80 11.53 16.96
CA VAL A 242 -8.59 10.08 16.95
C VAL A 242 -7.45 9.69 16.00
N MET A 243 -7.44 10.24 14.77
CA MET A 243 -6.35 10.02 13.82
C MET A 243 -5.00 10.45 14.42
N LEU A 244 -4.91 11.65 14.99
CA LEU A 244 -3.69 12.17 15.62
C LEU A 244 -3.24 11.30 16.79
N THR A 245 -4.17 10.89 17.65
CA THR A 245 -3.86 10.03 18.81
C THR A 245 -3.29 8.69 18.35
N ILE A 246 -3.91 8.06 17.35
CA ILE A 246 -3.43 6.80 16.78
C ILE A 246 -2.05 6.99 16.13
N SER A 247 -1.83 8.08 15.39
CA SER A 247 -0.53 8.39 14.80
C SER A 247 0.57 8.56 15.85
N ILE A 248 0.28 9.26 16.95
CA ILE A 248 1.23 9.43 18.07
C ILE A 248 1.55 8.09 18.71
N ILE A 249 0.54 7.28 19.03
CA ILE A 249 0.74 5.94 19.62
C ILE A 249 1.57 5.07 18.68
N THR A 250 1.23 5.06 17.40
CA THR A 250 1.94 4.27 16.38
C THR A 250 3.40 4.71 16.30
N TYR A 251 3.66 6.02 16.27
CA TYR A 251 5.02 6.57 16.29
C TYR A 251 5.76 6.22 17.58
N CYS A 252 5.14 6.25 18.75
CA CYS A 252 5.80 5.86 20.01
C CYS A 252 6.21 4.38 20.01
N LEU A 253 5.44 3.51 19.35
CA LEU A 253 5.75 2.08 19.30
C LEU A 253 6.88 1.76 18.32
N GLN A 254 7.06 2.54 17.24
CA GLN A 254 8.09 2.35 16.20
C GLN A 254 8.22 0.91 15.68
N LYS A 255 7.12 0.14 15.66
CA LYS A 255 7.12 -1.24 15.15
C LYS A 255 6.46 -1.30 13.78
N ALA A 256 7.22 -1.73 12.77
CA ALA A 256 6.72 -2.00 11.42
C ALA A 256 5.53 -2.99 11.42
N LEU A 257 5.46 -3.87 12.42
CA LEU A 257 4.35 -4.80 12.66
C LEU A 257 2.97 -4.12 12.69
N ILE A 258 2.91 -2.86 13.12
CA ILE A 258 1.64 -2.17 13.36
C ILE A 258 1.13 -1.50 12.07
N MET A 259 1.99 -1.32 11.06
CA MET A 259 1.68 -0.56 9.84
C MET A 259 0.45 -1.04 9.06
N PRO A 260 0.17 -2.36 8.91
CA PRO A 260 -1.06 -2.81 8.25
C PRO A 260 -2.33 -2.38 9.00
N PHE A 261 -2.28 -2.41 10.34
CA PHE A 261 -3.41 -2.04 11.19
C PHE A 261 -3.57 -0.53 11.26
N TYR A 262 -2.45 0.21 11.32
CA TYR A 262 -2.46 1.66 11.21
C TYR A 262 -3.00 2.12 9.85
N GLY A 263 -2.59 1.50 8.75
CA GLY A 263 -3.13 1.75 7.42
C GLY A 263 -4.64 1.49 7.33
N LEU A 264 -5.14 0.42 7.97
CA LEU A 264 -6.58 0.17 8.08
C LEU A 264 -7.30 1.26 8.88
N ALA A 265 -6.75 1.67 10.03
CA ALA A 265 -7.33 2.72 10.85
C ALA A 265 -7.39 4.05 10.08
N VAL A 266 -6.31 4.45 9.42
CA VAL A 266 -6.25 5.65 8.58
C VAL A 266 -7.24 5.54 7.43
N PHE A 267 -7.34 4.40 6.74
CA PHE A 267 -8.31 4.18 5.68
C PHE A 267 -9.75 4.40 6.16
N VAL A 268 -10.11 3.85 7.33
CA VAL A 268 -11.44 3.99 7.90
C VAL A 268 -11.71 5.43 8.33
N LEU A 269 -10.83 6.03 9.12
CA LEU A 269 -11.02 7.38 9.66
C LEU A 269 -11.04 8.45 8.55
N PHE A 270 -10.13 8.37 7.58
CA PHE A 270 -10.09 9.30 6.44
C PHE A 270 -11.36 9.27 5.59
N ASN A 271 -12.03 8.11 5.51
CA ASN A 271 -13.27 7.98 4.74
C ASN A 271 -14.54 8.21 5.57
N LEU A 272 -14.42 8.25 6.91
CA LEU A 272 -15.48 8.72 7.80
C LEU A 272 -15.51 10.24 7.92
N TRP A 273 -14.36 10.89 7.67
CA TRP A 273 -14.24 12.33 7.63
C TRP A 273 -15.19 12.98 6.60
N GLU A 274 -15.94 14.01 7.00
CA GLU A 274 -16.74 14.82 6.08
C GLU A 274 -15.86 15.77 5.29
N LYS A 275 -15.55 15.37 4.06
CA LYS A 275 -14.77 16.18 3.12
C LYS A 275 -15.65 17.35 2.65
N GLY A 276 -15.11 18.57 2.67
CA GLY A 276 -15.79 19.75 2.14
C GLY A 276 -16.30 19.50 0.72
N LYS A 277 -17.48 20.05 0.41
CA LYS A 277 -18.12 19.92 -0.92
C LYS A 277 -17.28 20.60 -2.00
#